data_AF-U7P7X8-F1
#
_entry.id   AF-U7P7X8-F1
#
_cell.length_a   1.000
_cell.length_b   1.000
_cell.length_c   1.000
_cell.angle_alpha   90.00
_cell.angle_beta   90.00
_cell.angle_gamma   90.00
#
_symmetry.space_group_name_H-M   'P 1'
#
loop_
_entity.id
_entity.type
_entity.pdbx_description
1 polymer ?
#
loop_
_entity_poly.entity_id
_entity_poly.type
_entity_poly.pdbx_seq_one_letter_code
_entity_poly.pdbx_strand_id
1 'polypeptide(L)' 'MTTRLSRLRSLSAASRAAAHRAMARAALFSDSSLRVRYQRYEHHMHKARQLESIVASAAQDQGVVS' A
#
# COMPACT_ATOMS: atom_id res chain seq x y z
N MET A 1 20.16 1.69 17.74
CA MET A 1 19.51 0.42 17.34
C MET A 1 18.03 0.61 16.94
N THR A 2 17.69 1.61 16.12
CA THR A 2 16.29 1.89 15.68
C THR A 2 16.05 1.50 14.21
N THR A 3 17.12 1.33 13.43
CA THR A 3 17.10 1.14 11.97
C THR A 3 16.49 -0.19 11.51
N ARG A 4 16.59 -1.27 12.30
CA ARG A 4 16.03 -2.57 11.92
C ARG A 4 14.50 -2.58 12.01
N LEU A 5 13.93 -1.93 13.02
CA LEU A 5 12.49 -1.91 13.25
C LEU A 5 11.76 -1.08 12.18
N SER A 6 12.31 0.09 11.84
CA SER A 6 11.77 0.96 10.79
C SER A 6 11.79 0.27 9.41
N ARG A 7 12.85 -0.49 9.11
CA ARG A 7 12.96 -1.28 7.88
C ARG A 7 11.92 -2.39 7.78
N LEU A 8 11.68 -3.14 8.86
CA LEU A 8 10.66 -4.19 8.88
C LEU A 8 9.24 -3.60 8.70
N ARG A 9 9.00 -2.43 9.30
CA ARG A 9 7.75 -1.70 9.11
C ARG A 9 7.56 -1.24 7.66
N SER A 10 8.60 -0.73 7.00
CA SER A 10 8.50 -0.31 5.59
C SER A 10 8.32 -1.49 4.64
N LEU A 11 9.02 -2.61 4.86
CA LEU A 11 8.83 -3.85 4.10
C LEU A 11 7.41 -4.39 4.22
N SER A 12 6.88 -4.49 5.45
CA SER A 12 5.50 -4.94 5.67
C SER A 12 4.46 -3.99 5.04
N ALA A 13 4.70 -2.68 5.07
CA ALA A 13 3.85 -1.70 4.41
C ALA A 13 3.86 -1.89 2.88
N ALA A 14 5.03 -2.14 2.27
CA ALA A 14 5.17 -2.40 0.84
C ALA A 14 4.41 -3.67 0.40
N SER A 15 4.55 -4.78 1.14
CA SER A 15 3.81 -6.02 0.85
C SER A 15 2.30 -5.82 0.95
N ARG A 16 1.83 -5.07 1.95
CA ARG A 16 0.41 -4.74 2.12
C ARG A 16 -0.12 -3.83 0.99
N ALA A 17 0.69 -2.87 0.53
CA ALA A 17 0.34 -2.01 -0.60
C ALA A 17 0.14 -2.85 -1.88
N ALA A 18 1.07 -3.77 -2.15
CA ALA A 18 0.97 -4.68 -3.30
C ALA A 18 -0.29 -5.57 -3.23
N ALA A 19 -0.61 -6.10 -2.04
CA ALA A 19 -1.82 -6.88 -1.84
C ALA A 19 -3.10 -6.07 -2.12
N HIS A 20 -3.17 -4.81 -1.67
CA HIS A 20 -4.31 -3.95 -1.99
C HIS A 20 -4.42 -3.63 -3.47
N ARG A 21 -3.31 -3.40 -4.19
CA ARG A 21 -3.35 -3.24 -5.65
C ARG A 21 -3.88 -4.49 -6.35
N ALA A 22 -3.51 -5.68 -5.89
CA ALA A 22 -4.03 -6.94 -6.42
C ALA A 22 -5.53 -7.08 -6.18
N MET A 23 -6.00 -6.77 -4.96
CA MET A 23 -7.44 -6.76 -4.64
C MET A 23 -8.22 -5.72 -5.45
N ALA A 24 -7.65 -4.52 -5.68
CA ALA A 24 -8.25 -3.50 -6.51
C ALA A 24 -8.48 -4.00 -7.94
N ARG A 25 -7.48 -4.67 -8.52
CA ARG A 25 -7.58 -5.29 -9.85
C ARG A 25 -8.63 -6.39 -9.86
N ALA A 26 -8.65 -7.28 -8.86
CA ALA A 26 -9.66 -8.33 -8.74
C ALA A 26 -11.08 -7.77 -8.63
N ALA A 27 -11.28 -6.63 -7.94
CA ALA A 27 -12.57 -5.99 -7.80
C ALA A 27 -13.19 -5.57 -9.15
N LEU A 28 -12.37 -5.18 -10.14
CA LEU A 28 -12.83 -4.83 -11.48
C LEU A 28 -13.45 -6.02 -12.23
N PHE A 29 -13.05 -7.25 -11.89
CA PHE A 29 -13.55 -8.48 -12.50
C PHE A 29 -14.68 -9.15 -11.69
N SER A 30 -15.07 -8.58 -10.54
CA SER A 30 -16.14 -9.16 -9.73
C SER A 30 -17.52 -9.06 -10.41
N ASP A 31 -18.43 -9.97 -10.09
CA ASP A 31 -19.80 -9.96 -10.57
C ASP A 31 -20.69 -9.07 -9.68
N SER A 32 -20.48 -7.76 -9.78
CA SER A 32 -21.22 -6.75 -9.04
C SER A 32 -21.45 -5.55 -9.96
N SER A 33 -22.39 -4.69 -9.61
CA SER A 33 -22.68 -3.48 -10.39
C SER A 33 -21.42 -2.61 -10.55
N LEU A 34 -21.35 -1.86 -11.66
CA LEU A 34 -20.20 -1.00 -11.97
C LEU A 34 -19.85 -0.08 -10.80
N ARG A 35 -20.86 0.54 -10.19
CA ARG A 35 -20.71 1.42 -9.02
C ARG A 35 -20.03 0.70 -7.85
N VAL A 36 -20.46 -0.52 -7.54
CA VAL A 36 -19.89 -1.32 -6.44
C VAL A 36 -18.44 -1.73 -6.73
N ARG A 37 -18.14 -2.13 -7.98
CA ARG A 37 -16.77 -2.47 -8.39
C ARG A 37 -15.85 -1.27 -8.29
N TYR A 38 -16.30 -0.11 -8.77
CA TYR A 38 -15.56 1.13 -8.70
C TYR A 38 -15.29 1.55 -7.25
N GLN A 39 -16.29 1.48 -6.37
CA GLN A 39 -16.11 1.77 -4.94
C GLN A 39 -15.09 0.83 -4.27
N ARG A 40 -15.15 -0.48 -4.56
CA ARG A 40 -14.18 -1.45 -4.04
C ARG A 40 -12.77 -1.19 -4.58
N TYR A 41 -12.66 -0.88 -5.88
CA TYR A 41 -11.40 -0.47 -6.50
C TYR A 41 -10.80 0.75 -5.80
N GLU A 42 -11.56 1.83 -5.66
CA GLU A 42 -11.11 3.06 -5.02
C GLU A 42 -10.70 2.82 -3.56
N HIS A 43 -11.48 2.04 -2.81
CA HIS A 43 -11.15 1.68 -1.43
C HIS A 43 -9.80 0.98 -1.32
N HIS A 44 -9.54 0.01 -2.18
CA HIS A 44 -8.26 -0.70 -2.20
C HIS A 44 -7.11 0.20 -2.68
N MET A 45 -7.33 1.01 -3.71
CA MET A 45 -6.33 1.96 -4.21
C MET A 45 -5.98 3.05 -3.20
N HIS A 46 -6.96 3.53 -2.43
CA HIS A 46 -6.73 4.50 -1.36
C HIS A 46 -5.83 3.92 -0.26
N LYS A 47 -6.11 2.69 0.19
CA LYS A 47 -5.25 1.98 1.15
C LYS A 47 -3.84 1.72 0.61
N ALA A 48 -3.72 1.34 -0.67
CA ALA A 48 -2.42 1.15 -1.31
C ALA A 48 -1.60 2.46 -1.30
N ARG A 49 -2.20 3.58 -1.73
CA ARG A 49 -1.56 4.91 -1.73
C ARG A 49 -1.10 5.34 -0.33
N GLN A 50 -1.91 5.12 0.70
CA GLN A 50 -1.54 5.42 2.09
C GLN A 50 -0.35 4.59 2.58
N LEU A 51 -0.27 3.31 2.19
CA LEU A 51 0.86 2.47 2.56
C LEU A 51 2.13 2.86 1.78
N GLU A 52 1.97 3.25 0.52
CA GLU A 52 3.08 3.74 -0.32
C GLU A 52 3.67 5.03 0.21
N SER A 53 2.85 5.96 0.74
CA SER A 53 3.38 7.17 1.39
C SER A 53 4.21 6.84 2.63
N ILE A 54 3.83 5.82 3.41
CA ILE A 54 4.60 5.35 4.58
C ILE A 54 5.94 4.74 4.13
N VAL A 55 5.96 3.99 3.02
CA VAL A 55 7.20 3.44 2.45
C VAL A 55 8.10 4.57 1.95
N ALA A 56 7.53 5.56 1.25
CA ALA A 56 8.28 6.70 0.73
C ALA A 56 8.91 7.53 1.86
N SER A 57 8.18 7.83 2.94
CA SER A 57 8.73 8.55 4.09
C SER A 57 9.81 7.74 4.82
N ALA A 58 9.66 6.41 4.91
CA ALA A 58 10.66 5.55 5.54
C ALA A 58 11.94 5.37 4.68
N ALA A 59 11.85 5.57 3.36
CA ALA A 59 13.03 5.60 2.49
C ALA A 59 13.82 6.91 2.66
N GLN A 60 13.13 8.04 2.86
CA GLN A 60 13.76 9.33 3.13
C GLN A 60 14.53 9.33 4.46
N ASP A 61 13.96 8.75 5.51
CA ASP A 61 14.60 8.62 6.84
C ASP A 61 15.90 7.77 6.79
N GLN A 62 15.96 6.78 5.90
CA GLN A 62 17.16 5.93 5.73
C GLN A 62 18.33 6.63 5.04
N GLY A 63 18.11 7.76 4.36
CA GLY A 63 19.16 8.54 3.69
C GLY A 63 19.84 9.59 4.57
N VAL A 64 19.36 9.80 5.81
CA VAL A 64 19.85 10.85 6.72
C VAL A 64 20.97 10.33 7.65
N VAL A 65 21.31 9.05 7.56
CA VAL A 65 22.42 8.45 8.32
C VAL A 65 23.65 8.37 7.42
N SER A 66 24.36 9.49 7.28
CA SER A 66 25.73 9.56 6.74
C SER A 66 26.58 10.39 7.68
#